data_AF-A0ABD5W4J0-F1
#
_entry.id   AF-A0ABD5W4J0-F1
#
_cell.length_a   1.000
_cell.length_b   1.000
_cell.length_c   1.000
_cell.angle_alpha   90.00
_cell.angle_beta   90.00
_cell.angle_gamma   90.00
#
_symmetry.space_group_name_H-M   'P 1'
#
loop_
_entity.id
_entity.type
_entity.pdbx_description
1 polymer ?
#
loop_
_entity_poly.entity_id
_entity_poly.type
_entity_poly.pdbx_seq_one_letter_code
_entity_poly.pdbx_strand_id
1 'polypeptide(L)'
;MSDAPDDGAGEDLGPYEAVVAHPDGDATVARFAQTARRYGYDGLVVRTRAAEFDAEALRERYGVDAVPAVEVVAEEPSSASGAVGNFRPDYPLVLVRGGTDALNRFAVEQDRVDVLAAPLSGDGDFNHVLAKAAATHGTRVEFDFGPALRESGGARVRALKGLRKLREICGHYDAPYVVSARPTSHLQLRAPRELVALGGELGFDEAWVREGLAEWGRLATRNRERLSAEFISPGVRVDGCEETDR
;
A
#
# COMPACT_ATOMS: atom_id res chain seq x y z
N MET A 1 18.21 -38.24 3.37
CA MET A 1 17.48 -37.53 4.45
C MET A 1 18.20 -36.23 4.67
N SER A 2 17.75 -35.18 3.98
CA SER A 2 18.12 -33.80 4.26
C SER A 2 16.81 -33.12 4.57
N ASP A 3 16.58 -32.93 5.86
CA ASP A 3 15.45 -32.20 6.41
C ASP A 3 15.78 -30.72 6.21
N ALA A 4 15.16 -30.10 5.20
CA ALA A 4 15.15 -28.66 5.08
C ALA A 4 14.07 -28.14 6.03
N PRO A 5 14.31 -27.05 6.78
CA PRO A 5 13.29 -26.50 7.64
C PRO A 5 12.14 -26.02 6.76
N ASP A 6 10.94 -26.46 7.13
CA ASP A 6 9.67 -25.86 6.73
C ASP A 6 9.67 -24.42 7.27
N ASP A 7 10.23 -23.50 6.49
CA ASP A 7 10.07 -22.06 6.69
C ASP A 7 8.58 -21.79 6.50
N GLY A 8 7.88 -21.75 7.64
CA GLY A 8 6.43 -21.62 7.71
C GLY A 8 5.93 -20.62 6.69
N ALA A 9 5.08 -21.10 5.79
CA ALA A 9 4.24 -20.28 4.95
C ALA A 9 3.66 -19.18 5.84
N GLY A 10 4.20 -17.97 5.72
CA GLY A 10 3.67 -16.81 6.40
C GLY A 10 2.19 -16.80 6.09
N GLU A 11 1.35 -16.79 7.13
CA GLU A 11 -0.10 -16.76 7.02
C GLU A 11 -0.46 -15.89 5.81
N ASP A 12 -1.11 -16.49 4.81
CA ASP A 12 -1.41 -15.87 3.52
C ASP A 12 -2.37 -14.72 3.81
N LEU A 13 -1.82 -13.57 4.24
CA LEU A 13 -2.55 -12.35 4.53
C LEU A 13 -3.25 -12.03 3.22
N GLY A 14 -4.56 -12.21 3.18
CA GLY A 14 -5.29 -12.12 1.93
C GLY A 14 -5.31 -10.69 1.41
N PRO A 15 -6.00 -10.47 0.29
CA PRO A 15 -5.84 -9.24 -0.47
C PRO A 15 -6.36 -8.05 0.33
N TYR A 16 -5.61 -6.95 0.27
CA TYR A 16 -6.03 -5.64 0.74
C TYR A 16 -6.22 -4.72 -0.48
N GLU A 17 -7.08 -3.72 -0.33
CA GLU A 17 -7.22 -2.62 -1.28
C GLU A 17 -6.93 -1.29 -0.58
N ALA A 18 -6.28 -0.36 -1.29
CA ALA A 18 -5.96 0.96 -0.78
C ALA A 18 -6.99 1.98 -1.26
N VAL A 19 -7.90 2.39 -0.36
CA VAL A 19 -9.09 3.19 -0.68
C VAL A 19 -8.92 4.66 -0.33
N VAL A 20 -9.59 5.51 -1.10
CA VAL A 20 -9.76 6.95 -0.77
C VAL A 20 -11.17 7.11 -0.23
N ALA A 21 -11.28 7.30 1.09
CA ALA A 21 -12.54 7.41 1.80
C ALA A 21 -12.98 8.86 1.96
N HIS A 22 -14.25 9.06 2.32
CA HIS A 22 -14.75 10.38 2.73
C HIS A 22 -13.90 10.96 3.87
N PRO A 23 -13.55 12.26 3.83
CA PRO A 23 -14.09 13.30 2.95
C PRO A 23 -13.45 13.42 1.56
N ASP A 24 -12.30 12.80 1.31
CA ASP A 24 -11.59 12.93 0.02
C ASP A 24 -12.21 12.07 -1.10
N GLY A 25 -12.97 11.04 -0.72
CA GLY A 25 -13.77 10.20 -1.60
C GLY A 25 -15.28 10.24 -1.29
N ASP A 26 -16.06 9.51 -2.07
CA ASP A 26 -17.52 9.54 -2.07
C ASP A 26 -18.16 8.52 -1.11
N ALA A 27 -17.35 7.69 -0.43
CA ALA A 27 -17.83 6.63 0.43
C ALA A 27 -17.11 6.59 1.78
N THR A 28 -17.86 6.31 2.84
CA THR A 28 -17.31 6.07 4.18
C THR A 28 -16.53 4.77 4.22
N VAL A 29 -15.62 4.64 5.19
CA VAL A 29 -14.86 3.40 5.41
C VAL A 29 -15.79 2.22 5.66
N ALA A 30 -16.91 2.42 6.37
CA ALA A 30 -17.92 1.37 6.59
C ALA A 30 -18.56 0.85 5.29
N ARG A 31 -18.81 1.71 4.29
CA ARG A 31 -19.33 1.28 2.98
C ARG A 31 -18.28 0.52 2.18
N PHE A 32 -17.03 0.95 2.25
CA PHE A 32 -15.92 0.18 1.68
C PHE A 32 -15.82 -1.19 2.35
N ALA A 33 -15.78 -1.28 3.68
CA ALA A 33 -15.68 -2.53 4.42
C ALA A 33 -16.81 -3.52 4.10
N GLN A 34 -18.06 -3.03 4.03
CA GLN A 34 -19.20 -3.85 3.64
C GLN A 34 -19.04 -4.45 2.23
N THR A 35 -18.53 -3.66 1.28
CA THR A 35 -18.33 -4.09 -0.11
C THR A 35 -17.12 -5.01 -0.23
N ALA A 36 -16.03 -4.69 0.46
CA ALA A 36 -14.79 -5.44 0.54
C ALA A 36 -15.04 -6.87 1.03
N ARG A 37 -15.82 -7.02 2.12
CA ARG A 37 -16.27 -8.34 2.62
C ARG A 37 -16.96 -9.17 1.53
N ARG A 38 -17.86 -8.55 0.76
CA ARG A 38 -18.60 -9.28 -0.31
C ARG A 38 -17.69 -9.71 -1.45
N TYR A 39 -16.61 -8.98 -1.67
CA TYR A 39 -15.65 -9.24 -2.74
C TYR A 39 -14.50 -10.16 -2.31
N GLY A 40 -14.39 -10.48 -1.02
CA GLY A 40 -13.34 -11.35 -0.47
C GLY A 40 -12.02 -10.63 -0.26
N TYR A 41 -12.05 -9.37 0.17
CA TYR A 41 -10.90 -8.69 0.74
C TYR A 41 -10.81 -8.97 2.23
N ASP A 42 -9.58 -9.17 2.72
CA ASP A 42 -9.28 -9.37 4.13
C ASP A 42 -9.06 -8.04 4.85
N GLY A 43 -8.67 -7.00 4.10
CA GLY A 43 -8.49 -5.68 4.67
C GLY A 43 -8.55 -4.53 3.69
N LEU A 44 -8.49 -3.32 4.26
CA LEU A 44 -8.54 -2.05 3.55
C LEU A 44 -7.48 -1.13 4.14
N VAL A 45 -6.67 -0.52 3.28
CA VAL A 45 -5.79 0.59 3.65
C VAL A 45 -6.54 1.90 3.41
N VAL A 46 -6.87 2.63 4.47
CA VAL A 46 -7.60 3.90 4.39
C VAL A 46 -6.60 5.03 4.23
N ARG A 47 -6.41 5.50 3.00
CA ARG A 47 -5.36 6.48 2.65
C ARG A 47 -5.70 7.92 3.07
N THR A 48 -6.99 8.17 3.31
CA THR A 48 -7.54 9.47 3.66
C THR A 48 -7.31 9.77 5.13
N ARG A 49 -6.41 10.71 5.42
CA ARG A 49 -6.06 11.14 6.79
C ARG A 49 -7.27 11.61 7.59
N ALA A 50 -8.19 12.32 6.96
CA ALA A 50 -9.37 12.90 7.61
C ALA A 50 -10.55 11.92 7.71
N ALA A 51 -10.38 10.66 7.30
CA ALA A 51 -11.44 9.67 7.41
C ALA A 51 -11.57 9.20 8.86
N GLU A 52 -12.77 9.36 9.41
CA GLU A 52 -13.09 8.88 10.75
C GLU A 52 -13.69 7.48 10.67
N PHE A 53 -13.11 6.54 11.42
CA PHE A 53 -13.60 5.19 11.55
C PHE A 53 -13.06 4.50 12.81
N ASP A 54 -13.79 3.49 13.27
CA ASP A 54 -13.35 2.57 14.31
C ASP A 54 -12.94 1.25 13.66
N ALA A 55 -11.63 0.96 13.66
CA ALA A 55 -11.08 -0.22 13.00
C ALA A 55 -11.58 -1.52 13.64
N GLU A 56 -11.74 -1.56 14.96
CA GLU A 56 -12.15 -2.76 15.69
C GLU A 56 -13.63 -3.04 15.44
N ALA A 57 -14.48 -2.02 15.51
CA ALA A 57 -15.90 -2.18 15.18
C ALA A 57 -16.13 -2.63 13.73
N LEU A 58 -15.30 -2.19 12.78
CA LEU A 58 -15.36 -2.66 11.39
C LEU A 58 -14.91 -4.12 11.25
N ARG A 59 -13.85 -4.51 11.97
CA ARG A 59 -13.36 -5.89 12.01
C ARG A 59 -14.41 -6.81 12.60
N GLU A 60 -15.01 -6.48 13.74
CA GLU A 60 -16.08 -7.27 14.37
C GLU A 60 -17.31 -7.40 13.45
N ARG A 61 -17.73 -6.31 12.82
CA ARG A 61 -18.96 -6.29 12.02
C ARG A 61 -18.81 -6.94 10.64
N TYR A 62 -17.67 -6.77 10.00
CA TYR A 62 -17.47 -7.15 8.59
C TYR A 62 -16.38 -8.20 8.38
N GLY A 63 -15.54 -8.48 9.38
CA GLY A 63 -14.37 -9.34 9.21
C GLY A 63 -13.29 -8.73 8.32
N VAL A 64 -13.24 -7.39 8.22
CA VAL A 64 -12.29 -6.66 7.36
C VAL A 64 -11.37 -5.81 8.22
N ASP A 65 -10.07 -5.98 8.07
CA ASP A 65 -9.04 -5.18 8.74
C ASP A 65 -8.93 -3.79 8.11
N ALA A 66 -9.46 -2.76 8.77
CA ALA A 66 -9.31 -1.37 8.34
C ALA A 66 -8.03 -0.76 8.93
N VAL A 67 -7.03 -0.54 8.09
CA VAL A 67 -5.72 0.00 8.47
C VAL A 67 -5.68 1.51 8.22
N PRO A 68 -5.46 2.35 9.24
CA PRO A 68 -5.26 3.78 9.02
C PRO A 68 -3.94 4.03 8.31
N ALA A 69 -3.98 4.88 7.28
CA ALA A 69 -2.81 5.33 6.56
C ALA A 69 -2.93 6.83 6.26
N VAL A 70 -1.82 7.42 5.83
CA VAL A 70 -1.78 8.79 5.33
C VAL A 70 -1.14 8.83 3.96
N GLU A 71 -1.83 9.41 2.99
CA GLU A 71 -1.24 9.83 1.73
C GLU A 71 -0.83 11.30 1.80
N VAL A 72 0.49 11.55 1.84
CA VAL A 72 1.07 12.88 1.77
C VAL A 72 1.00 13.37 0.33
N VAL A 73 0.21 14.41 0.10
CA VAL A 73 0.15 15.15 -1.16
C VAL A 73 0.84 16.49 -0.95
N ALA A 74 1.90 16.74 -1.70
CA ALA A 74 2.78 17.89 -1.55
C ALA A 74 3.23 18.39 -2.94
N GLU A 75 3.57 19.67 -3.06
CA GLU A 75 4.11 20.23 -4.31
C GLU A 75 5.63 20.04 -4.39
N GLU A 76 6.31 20.04 -3.24
CA GLU A 76 7.77 19.98 -3.17
C GLU A 76 8.27 18.98 -2.10
N PRO A 77 9.47 18.38 -2.29
CA PRO A 77 10.08 17.47 -1.32
C PRO A 77 10.24 18.02 0.11
N SER A 78 10.52 19.32 0.24
CA SER A 78 10.67 20.00 1.53
C SER A 78 9.39 19.90 2.38
N SER A 79 8.25 20.21 1.77
CA SER A 79 6.92 20.09 2.37
C SER A 79 6.52 18.64 2.63
N ALA A 80 6.86 17.72 1.73
CA ALA A 80 6.62 16.29 1.90
C ALA A 80 7.40 15.74 3.10
N SER A 81 8.67 16.14 3.28
CA SER A 81 9.52 15.72 4.39
C SER A 81 8.96 16.12 5.76
N GLY A 82 8.51 17.38 5.89
CA GLY A 82 7.87 17.85 7.12
C GLY A 82 6.61 17.05 7.46
N ALA A 83 5.75 16.80 6.46
CA ALA A 83 4.53 16.01 6.62
C ALA A 83 4.82 14.54 7.00
N VAL A 84 5.74 13.88 6.30
CA VAL A 84 6.16 12.49 6.59
C VAL A 84 6.69 12.39 8.02
N GLY A 85 7.55 13.32 8.44
CA GLY A 85 8.10 13.36 9.80
C GLY A 85 7.02 13.50 10.88
N ASN A 86 6.01 14.32 10.62
CA ASN A 86 4.90 14.55 11.56
C ASN A 86 3.95 13.35 11.65
N PHE A 87 3.66 12.67 10.53
CA PHE A 87 2.66 11.60 10.52
C PHE A 87 3.21 10.21 10.78
N ARG A 88 4.50 9.96 10.56
CA ARG A 88 5.12 8.63 10.76
C ARG A 88 4.85 8.01 12.15
N PRO A 89 4.83 8.75 13.28
CA PRO A 89 4.56 8.17 14.58
C PRO A 89 3.11 7.71 14.77
N ASP A 90 2.16 8.32 14.07
CA ASP A 90 0.72 8.13 14.31
C ASP A 90 0.08 7.14 13.34
N TYR A 91 0.73 6.85 12.22
CA TYR A 91 0.17 6.03 11.14
C TYR A 91 1.00 4.77 10.88
N PRO A 92 0.35 3.58 10.86
CA PRO A 92 0.98 2.35 10.40
C PRO A 92 1.57 2.45 9.00
N LEU A 93 0.92 3.18 8.08
CA LEU A 93 1.37 3.34 6.71
C LEU A 93 1.43 4.82 6.31
N VAL A 94 2.59 5.23 5.79
CA VAL A 94 2.83 6.56 5.22
C VAL A 94 3.16 6.41 3.74
N LEU A 95 2.30 6.98 2.91
CA LEU A 95 2.45 7.02 1.46
C LEU A 95 2.80 8.44 1.04
N VAL A 96 3.63 8.59 0.02
CA VAL A 96 3.87 9.87 -0.63
C VAL A 96 3.33 9.81 -2.04
N ARG A 97 2.43 10.73 -2.40
CA ARG A 97 1.98 10.89 -3.77
C ARG A 97 3.09 11.54 -4.59
N GLY A 98 3.56 10.78 -5.57
CA GLY A 98 4.51 11.25 -6.56
C GLY A 98 3.85 12.12 -7.62
N GLY A 99 4.42 12.06 -8.82
CA GLY A 99 3.92 12.76 -10.00
C GLY A 99 4.81 13.91 -10.48
N THR A 100 5.98 14.05 -9.86
CA THR A 100 7.13 14.79 -10.37
C THR A 100 8.40 14.00 -10.08
N ASP A 101 9.46 14.18 -10.86
CA ASP A 101 10.74 13.50 -10.62
C ASP A 101 11.35 13.81 -9.24
N ALA A 102 11.12 15.03 -8.74
CA ALA A 102 11.59 15.45 -7.43
C ALA A 102 10.86 14.71 -6.29
N LEU A 103 9.52 14.62 -6.36
CA LEU A 103 8.73 13.90 -5.36
C LEU A 103 8.96 12.38 -5.43
N ASN A 104 9.05 11.82 -6.64
CA ASN A 104 9.32 10.40 -6.82
C ASN A 104 10.68 10.02 -6.21
N ARG A 105 11.72 10.82 -6.46
CA ARG A 105 13.04 10.63 -5.85
C ARG A 105 12.99 10.73 -4.34
N PHE A 106 12.39 11.81 -3.83
CA PHE A 106 12.22 11.98 -2.39
C PHE A 106 11.54 10.77 -1.75
N ALA A 107 10.44 10.28 -2.32
CA ALA A 107 9.70 9.16 -1.72
C ALA A 107 10.55 7.89 -1.58
N VAL A 108 11.38 7.54 -2.58
CA VAL A 108 12.16 6.30 -2.58
C VAL A 108 13.50 6.38 -1.85
N GLU A 109 13.96 7.58 -1.50
CA GLU A 109 15.21 7.82 -0.75
C GLU A 109 14.96 7.97 0.77
N GLN A 110 13.73 7.76 1.25
CA GLN A 110 13.34 8.00 2.64
C GLN A 110 12.86 6.72 3.32
N ASP A 111 13.60 6.27 4.35
CA ASP A 111 13.24 5.08 5.15
C ASP A 111 11.89 5.20 5.87
N ARG A 112 11.38 6.42 6.03
CA ARG A 112 10.10 6.70 6.71
C ARG A 112 8.89 6.55 5.78
N VAL A 113 9.10 6.45 4.46
CA VAL A 113 8.05 6.33 3.44
C VAL A 113 7.87 4.87 3.08
N ASP A 114 6.66 4.34 3.29
CA ASP A 114 6.36 2.94 3.00
C ASP A 114 6.04 2.72 1.52
N VAL A 115 5.34 3.67 0.88
CA VAL A 115 4.89 3.54 -0.51
C VAL A 115 5.06 4.85 -1.29
N LEU A 116 5.68 4.77 -2.47
CA LEU A 116 5.58 5.79 -3.51
C LEU A 116 4.30 5.55 -4.32
N ALA A 117 3.33 6.44 -4.12
CA ALA A 117 2.04 6.40 -4.78
C ALA A 117 2.01 7.17 -6.11
N ALA A 118 1.30 6.64 -7.10
CA ALA A 118 1.07 7.29 -8.40
C ALA A 118 2.35 7.87 -9.08
N PRO A 119 3.46 7.11 -9.18
CA PRO A 119 4.73 7.64 -9.67
C PRO A 119 4.68 8.17 -11.11
N LEU A 120 3.74 7.68 -11.92
CA LEU A 120 3.56 8.01 -13.33
C LEU A 120 2.46 9.06 -13.59
N SER A 121 1.93 9.66 -12.53
CA SER A 121 0.96 10.75 -12.65
C SER A 121 1.66 12.07 -12.98
N GLY A 122 0.91 13.05 -13.49
CA GLY A 122 1.48 14.36 -13.85
C GLY A 122 2.64 14.26 -14.83
N ASP A 123 3.77 14.88 -14.47
CA ASP A 123 5.02 14.89 -15.23
C ASP A 123 6.08 13.93 -14.64
N GLY A 124 5.68 13.08 -13.69
CA GLY A 124 6.56 12.14 -13.02
C GLY A 124 6.90 10.93 -13.88
N ASP A 125 8.14 10.45 -13.76
CA ASP A 125 8.57 9.20 -14.37
C ASP A 125 9.22 8.25 -13.35
N PHE A 126 9.31 6.98 -13.72
CA PHE A 126 10.02 5.96 -12.93
C PHE A 126 11.14 5.31 -13.75
N ASN A 127 12.34 5.28 -13.17
CA ASN A 127 13.55 4.80 -13.83
C ASN A 127 14.36 3.86 -12.92
N HIS A 128 15.43 3.29 -13.46
CA HIS A 128 16.28 2.34 -12.75
C HIS A 128 16.98 2.90 -11.50
N VAL A 129 17.24 4.20 -11.43
CA VAL A 129 17.83 4.83 -10.24
C VAL A 129 16.81 4.82 -9.10
N LEU A 130 15.56 5.19 -9.41
CA LEU A 130 14.47 5.16 -8.43
C LEU A 130 14.14 3.73 -7.99
N ALA A 131 14.20 2.75 -8.90
CA ALA A 131 14.01 1.35 -8.57
C ALA A 131 15.06 0.82 -7.58
N LYS A 132 16.34 1.15 -7.81
CA LYS A 132 17.43 0.78 -6.89
C LYS A 132 17.30 1.46 -5.53
N ALA A 133 16.89 2.74 -5.51
CA ALA A 133 16.63 3.45 -4.26
C ALA A 133 15.46 2.81 -3.51
N ALA A 134 14.36 2.50 -4.19
CA ALA A 134 13.21 1.80 -3.63
C ALA A 134 13.59 0.44 -3.03
N ALA A 135 14.42 -0.34 -3.73
CA ALA A 135 14.96 -1.60 -3.21
C ALA A 135 15.86 -1.40 -1.98
N THR A 136 16.67 -0.34 -1.97
CA THR A 136 17.60 -0.02 -0.87
C THR A 136 16.87 0.41 0.40
N HIS A 137 15.89 1.30 0.28
CA HIS A 137 15.13 1.86 1.41
C HIS A 137 13.88 1.04 1.76
N GLY A 138 13.54 0.06 0.92
CA GLY A 138 12.36 -0.78 1.12
C GLY A 138 11.04 -0.10 0.79
N THR A 139 11.03 1.07 0.16
CA THR A 139 9.83 1.78 -0.27
C THR A 139 9.14 1.03 -1.40
N ARG A 140 7.88 0.66 -1.22
CA ARG A 140 7.10 -0.05 -2.25
C ARG A 140 6.68 0.94 -3.34
N VAL A 141 6.73 0.48 -4.58
CA VAL A 141 6.25 1.26 -5.73
C VAL A 141 4.81 0.83 -6.05
N GLU A 142 3.88 1.78 -6.09
CA GLU A 142 2.47 1.47 -6.35
C GLU A 142 2.18 1.26 -7.84
N PHE A 143 1.62 0.10 -8.16
CA PHE A 143 0.97 -0.21 -9.42
C PHE A 143 -0.52 0.12 -9.33
N ASP A 144 -0.87 1.35 -9.67
CA ASP A 144 -2.25 1.83 -9.68
C ASP A 144 -2.98 1.43 -10.96
N PHE A 145 -3.91 0.47 -10.84
CA PHE A 145 -4.78 0.01 -11.93
C PHE A 145 -6.00 0.91 -12.12
N GLY A 146 -6.22 1.89 -11.25
CA GLY A 146 -7.33 2.83 -11.31
C GLY A 146 -7.51 3.49 -12.68
N PRO A 147 -6.45 4.07 -13.28
CA PRO A 147 -6.53 4.65 -14.60
C PRO A 147 -6.90 3.64 -15.70
N ALA A 148 -6.44 2.38 -15.62
CA ALA A 148 -6.82 1.35 -16.57
C ALA A 148 -8.33 1.04 -16.51
N LEU A 149 -8.89 1.05 -15.30
CA LEU A 149 -10.31 0.79 -15.04
C LEU A 149 -11.22 1.97 -15.41
N ARG A 150 -10.76 3.21 -15.21
CA ARG A 150 -11.64 4.40 -15.18
C ARG A 150 -11.34 5.46 -16.26
N GLU A 151 -10.12 5.58 -16.75
CA GLU A 151 -9.80 6.55 -17.80
C GLU A 151 -10.27 6.08 -19.17
N SER A 152 -10.25 6.94 -20.18
CA SER A 152 -10.54 6.55 -21.57
C SER A 152 -9.58 7.20 -22.57
N GLY A 153 -9.61 6.72 -23.82
CA GLY A 153 -8.81 7.27 -24.91
C GLY A 153 -7.31 7.34 -24.61
N GLY A 154 -6.70 8.49 -24.95
CA GLY A 154 -5.25 8.70 -24.80
C GLY A 154 -4.75 8.61 -23.36
N ALA A 155 -5.57 8.99 -22.37
CA ALA A 155 -5.20 8.89 -20.96
C ALA A 155 -5.03 7.42 -20.54
N ARG A 156 -6.01 6.55 -20.90
CA ARG A 156 -5.89 5.11 -20.67
C ARG A 156 -4.67 4.53 -21.39
N VAL A 157 -4.45 4.86 -22.66
CA VAL A 157 -3.28 4.36 -23.42
C VAL A 157 -1.96 4.73 -22.74
N ARG A 158 -1.81 5.95 -22.23
CA ARG A 158 -0.61 6.37 -21.49
C ARG A 158 -0.46 5.58 -20.18
N ALA A 159 -1.53 5.42 -19.42
CA ALA A 159 -1.49 4.63 -18.18
C ALA A 159 -1.07 3.17 -18.44
N LEU A 160 -1.60 2.52 -19.48
CA LEU A 160 -1.24 1.15 -19.83
C LEU A 160 0.24 1.02 -20.24
N LYS A 161 0.75 1.97 -21.03
CA LYS A 161 2.19 2.02 -21.37
C LYS A 161 3.05 2.22 -20.13
N GLY A 162 2.61 3.10 -19.23
CA GLY A 162 3.26 3.38 -17.96
C GLY A 162 3.37 2.14 -17.08
N LEU A 163 2.27 1.42 -16.85
CA LEU A 163 2.24 0.19 -16.04
C LEU A 163 3.20 -0.88 -16.60
N ARG A 164 3.27 -1.03 -17.94
CA ARG A 164 4.21 -1.95 -18.57
C ARG A 164 5.66 -1.56 -18.29
N LYS A 165 6.02 -0.29 -18.50
CA LYS A 165 7.36 0.23 -18.21
C LYS A 165 7.72 0.03 -16.73
N LEU A 166 6.78 0.34 -15.83
CA LEU A 166 6.97 0.18 -14.39
C LEU A 166 7.27 -1.27 -14.02
N ARG A 167 6.51 -2.23 -14.60
CA ARG A 167 6.71 -3.66 -14.40
C ARG A 167 8.09 -4.11 -14.84
N GLU A 168 8.52 -3.72 -16.03
CA GLU A 168 9.83 -4.08 -16.58
C GLU A 168 10.97 -3.60 -15.68
N ILE A 169 10.88 -2.36 -15.18
CA ILE A 169 11.92 -1.78 -14.32
C ILE A 169 11.89 -2.43 -12.92
N CYS A 170 10.72 -2.50 -12.27
CA CYS A 170 10.60 -3.07 -10.93
C CYS A 170 11.01 -4.55 -10.91
N GLY A 171 10.59 -5.33 -11.90
CA GLY A 171 10.98 -6.75 -12.00
C GLY A 171 12.46 -6.97 -12.33
N HIS A 172 13.13 -6.04 -13.01
CA HIS A 172 14.56 -6.16 -13.29
C HIS A 172 15.46 -5.77 -12.12
N TYR A 173 15.00 -4.85 -11.26
CA TYR A 173 15.78 -4.31 -10.13
C TYR A 173 15.26 -4.78 -8.76
N ASP A 174 14.35 -5.75 -8.73
CA ASP A 174 13.74 -6.30 -7.53
C ASP A 174 13.18 -5.22 -6.59
N ALA A 175 12.62 -4.15 -7.18
CA ALA A 175 12.02 -3.08 -6.40
C ALA A 175 10.71 -3.58 -5.79
N PRO A 176 10.51 -3.45 -4.46
CA PRO A 176 9.30 -3.92 -3.82
C PRO A 176 8.10 -3.11 -4.32
N TYR A 177 6.92 -3.72 -4.35
CA TYR A 177 5.75 -3.12 -4.97
C TYR A 177 4.44 -3.48 -4.25
N VAL A 178 3.42 -2.67 -4.51
CA VAL A 178 2.03 -2.92 -4.11
C VAL A 178 1.13 -2.72 -5.31
N VAL A 179 -0.03 -3.38 -5.33
CA VAL A 179 -1.05 -3.19 -6.36
C VAL A 179 -2.28 -2.56 -5.72
N SER A 180 -2.91 -1.61 -6.40
CA SER A 180 -4.17 -1.02 -5.97
C SER A 180 -5.04 -0.68 -7.18
N ALA A 181 -6.35 -0.55 -6.96
CA ALA A 181 -7.25 0.08 -7.92
C ALA A 181 -7.62 1.52 -7.49
N ARG A 182 -7.14 1.96 -6.32
CA ARG A 182 -7.36 3.28 -5.71
C ARG A 182 -8.80 3.80 -5.86
N PRO A 183 -9.82 3.06 -5.39
CA PRO A 183 -11.20 3.49 -5.55
C PRO A 183 -11.51 4.69 -4.64
N THR A 184 -12.22 5.68 -5.18
CA THR A 184 -12.76 6.83 -4.41
C THR A 184 -14.19 6.60 -3.94
N SER A 185 -14.83 5.53 -4.39
CA SER A 185 -16.15 5.10 -3.94
C SER A 185 -16.21 3.59 -3.84
N HIS A 186 -16.99 3.07 -2.89
CA HIS A 186 -17.26 1.63 -2.77
C HIS A 186 -17.79 1.00 -4.08
N LEU A 187 -18.43 1.78 -4.96
CA LEU A 187 -18.89 1.32 -6.29
C LEU A 187 -17.74 1.09 -7.29
N GLN A 188 -16.57 1.65 -7.03
CA GLN A 188 -15.37 1.50 -7.86
C GLN A 188 -14.50 0.32 -7.41
N LEU A 189 -14.81 -0.33 -6.29
CA LEU A 189 -14.13 -1.56 -5.90
C LEU A 189 -14.28 -2.62 -6.99
N ARG A 190 -13.23 -3.43 -7.13
CA ARG A 190 -13.20 -4.64 -7.95
C ARG A 190 -12.80 -5.78 -7.05
N ALA A 191 -13.34 -6.98 -7.28
CA ALA A 191 -12.90 -8.14 -6.50
C ALA A 191 -11.43 -8.46 -6.81
N PRO A 192 -10.67 -9.04 -5.87
CA PRO A 192 -9.26 -9.37 -6.09
C PRO A 192 -9.04 -10.19 -7.38
N ARG A 193 -9.93 -11.17 -7.64
CA ARG A 193 -9.92 -11.97 -8.86
C ARG A 193 -10.09 -11.16 -10.16
N GLU A 194 -10.84 -10.06 -10.12
CA GLU A 194 -11.04 -9.19 -11.27
C GLU A 194 -9.79 -8.34 -11.54
N LEU A 195 -9.10 -7.91 -10.48
CA LEU A 195 -7.81 -7.21 -10.61
C LEU A 195 -6.72 -8.15 -11.12
N VAL A 196 -6.71 -9.41 -10.67
CA VAL A 196 -5.81 -10.45 -11.22
C VAL A 196 -6.08 -10.67 -12.70
N ALA A 197 -7.35 -10.85 -13.10
CA ALA A 197 -7.72 -11.01 -14.50
C ALA A 197 -7.32 -9.79 -15.36
N LEU A 198 -7.56 -8.57 -14.87
CA LEU A 198 -7.10 -7.36 -15.55
C LEU A 198 -5.56 -7.34 -15.66
N GLY A 199 -4.85 -7.69 -14.60
CA GLY A 199 -3.39 -7.78 -14.62
C GLY A 199 -2.88 -8.73 -15.70
N GLY A 200 -3.53 -9.89 -15.87
CA GLY A 200 -3.25 -10.83 -16.97
C GLY A 200 -3.37 -10.17 -18.35
N GLU A 201 -4.44 -9.42 -18.61
CA GLU A 201 -4.61 -8.66 -19.85
C GLU A 201 -3.56 -7.55 -20.04
N LEU A 202 -3.02 -7.03 -18.94
CA LEU A 202 -1.92 -6.06 -18.95
C LEU A 202 -0.53 -6.72 -19.04
N GLY A 203 -0.48 -8.06 -19.06
CA GLY A 203 0.72 -8.89 -19.18
C GLY A 203 1.47 -9.11 -17.87
N PHE A 204 0.81 -8.91 -16.72
CA PHE A 204 1.34 -9.31 -15.41
C PHE A 204 1.04 -10.77 -15.15
N ASP A 205 1.95 -11.45 -14.44
CA ASP A 205 1.67 -12.78 -13.92
C ASP A 205 0.61 -12.71 -12.81
N GLU A 206 -0.26 -13.71 -12.70
CA GLU A 206 -1.31 -13.72 -11.68
C GLU A 206 -0.74 -13.62 -10.26
N ALA A 207 0.37 -14.33 -10.01
CA ALA A 207 1.08 -14.33 -8.74
C ALA A 207 1.58 -12.92 -8.37
N TRP A 208 2.09 -12.17 -9.35
CA TRP A 208 2.55 -10.79 -9.15
C TRP A 208 1.42 -9.89 -8.61
N VAL A 209 0.24 -9.98 -9.22
CA VAL A 209 -0.90 -9.17 -8.80
C VAL A 209 -1.37 -9.56 -7.39
N ARG A 210 -1.44 -10.86 -7.09
CA ARG A 210 -1.82 -11.35 -5.76
C ARG A 210 -0.82 -10.92 -4.70
N GLU A 211 0.46 -11.05 -4.98
CA GLU A 211 1.54 -10.63 -4.08
C GLU A 211 1.43 -9.14 -3.78
N GLY A 212 1.23 -8.29 -4.80
CA GLY A 212 1.08 -6.86 -4.63
C GLY A 212 -0.17 -6.43 -3.84
N LEU A 213 -1.27 -7.19 -3.94
CA LEU A 213 -2.48 -6.95 -3.12
C LEU A 213 -2.27 -7.38 -1.65
N ALA A 214 -1.57 -8.50 -1.43
CA ALA A 214 -1.25 -9.00 -0.09
C ALA A 214 -0.15 -8.17 0.61
N GLU A 215 0.72 -7.51 -0.16
CA GLU A 215 1.83 -6.72 0.37
C GLU A 215 1.37 -5.56 1.26
N TRP A 216 0.21 -4.97 0.97
CA TRP A 216 -0.41 -3.98 1.84
C TRP A 216 -0.65 -4.51 3.26
N GLY A 217 -1.17 -5.74 3.39
CA GLY A 217 -1.40 -6.39 4.69
C GLY A 217 -0.09 -6.71 5.39
N ARG A 218 0.91 -7.23 4.67
CA ARG A 218 2.26 -7.48 5.21
C ARG A 218 2.93 -6.22 5.75
N LEU A 219 2.86 -5.12 5.00
CA LEU A 219 3.36 -3.81 5.44
C LEU A 219 2.62 -3.32 6.69
N ALA A 220 1.30 -3.41 6.71
CA ALA A 220 0.48 -2.97 7.84
C ALA A 220 0.81 -3.75 9.12
N THR A 221 0.93 -5.07 9.04
CA THR A 221 1.30 -5.93 10.17
C THR A 221 2.70 -5.59 10.69
N ARG A 222 3.70 -5.57 9.79
CA ARG A 222 5.08 -5.22 10.13
C ARG A 222 5.19 -3.85 10.83
N ASN A 223 4.48 -2.85 10.34
CA ASN A 223 4.57 -1.50 10.90
C ASN A 223 3.79 -1.33 12.20
N ARG A 224 2.65 -2.03 12.38
CA ARG A 224 1.95 -2.08 13.68
C ARG A 224 2.84 -2.67 14.76
N GLU A 225 3.58 -3.74 14.47
CA GLU A 225 4.56 -4.30 15.40
C GLU A 225 5.62 -3.27 15.80
N ARG A 226 6.14 -2.50 14.84
CA ARG A 226 7.15 -1.47 15.09
C ARG A 226 6.64 -0.26 15.88
N LEU A 227 5.35 0.03 15.77
CA LEU A 227 4.68 1.11 16.52
C LEU A 227 4.19 0.63 17.89
N SER A 228 4.17 -0.68 18.15
CA SER A 228 3.75 -1.21 19.45
C SER A 228 4.72 -0.74 20.55
N ALA A 229 4.17 -0.41 21.73
CA ALA A 229 4.97 0.02 22.88
C ALA A 229 5.99 -1.02 23.35
N GLU A 230 5.82 -2.28 22.92
CA GLU A 230 6.68 -3.41 23.24
C GLU A 230 7.91 -3.51 22.31
N PHE A 231 7.94 -2.77 21.20
CA PHE A 231 9.03 -2.84 20.22
C PHE A 231 10.13 -1.82 20.51
N ILE A 232 11.33 -2.31 20.83
CA ILE A 232 12.54 -1.48 21.00
C ILE A 232 13.41 -1.54 19.74
N SER A 233 13.62 -2.74 19.19
CA SER A 233 14.36 -2.97 17.94
C SER A 233 14.05 -4.36 17.36
N PRO A 234 14.41 -4.67 16.09
CA PRO A 234 14.19 -5.99 15.53
C PRO A 234 14.83 -7.09 16.40
N GLY A 235 14.00 -8.01 16.92
CA GLY A 235 14.43 -9.11 17.80
C GLY A 235 14.44 -8.80 19.30
N VAL A 236 14.07 -7.59 19.72
CA VAL A 236 14.00 -7.19 21.13
C VAL A 236 12.59 -6.67 21.45
N ARG A 237 11.86 -7.42 22.27
CA ARG A 237 10.56 -7.03 22.81
C ARG A 237 10.68 -6.80 24.32
N VAL A 238 9.86 -5.89 24.86
CA VAL A 238 9.70 -5.76 26.31
C VAL A 238 8.84 -6.93 26.77
N ASP A 239 9.45 -7.92 27.43
CA ASP A 239 8.67 -8.84 28.26
C ASP A 239 8.09 -8.01 29.40
N GLY A 240 6.76 -7.97 29.49
CA GLY A 240 6.10 -7.43 30.66
C GLY A 240 6.57 -8.19 31.87
N CYS A 241 7.52 -7.64 32.63
CA CYS A 241 7.72 -8.04 34.00
C CYS A 241 6.39 -7.77 34.70
N GLU A 242 5.60 -8.83 34.93
CA GLU A 242 4.54 -8.80 35.92
C GLU A 242 5.15 -8.23 37.20
N GLU A 243 4.68 -7.04 37.58
CA GLU A 243 4.91 -6.47 38.89
C GLU A 243 4.22 -7.41 39.89
N THR A 244 4.92 -8.48 40.26
CA THR A 244 4.47 -9.41 41.29
C THR A 244 4.65 -8.68 42.62
N ASP A 245 3.53 -8.18 43.15
CA ASP A 245 3.19 -8.07 44.58
C ASP A 245 4.32 -7.60 45.54
N ARG A 246 4.28 -6.32 45.96
CA ARG A 246 4.08 -5.86 47.36
C ARG A 246 4.43 -4.39 47.60
#